data_AF-A0A3C0GL31-F1
#
_entry.id   AF-A0A3C0GL31-F1
#
_cell.length_a   1.000
_cell.length_b   1.000
_cell.length_c   1.000
_cell.angle_alpha   90.00
_cell.angle_beta   90.00
_cell.angle_gamma   90.00
#
_symmetry.space_group_name_H-M   'P 1'
#
loop_
_entity.id
_entity.type
_entity.pdbx_description
1 polymer ?
#
loop_
_entity_poly.entity_id
_entity_poly.type
_entity_poly.pdbx_seq_one_letter_code
_entity_poly.pdbx_strand_id
1 'polypeptide(L)'
;GFRPAFVWLKNYDSALYHWQLYDSGRSPINKITKLFTGDTNDAETSGNATSVDFVSNGFKMRGGYDGGNGPSTNHLFIAFAEHPLVTSGGAPCPAR
;
A
#
# COMPACT_ATOMS: atom_id res chain seq x y z
N GLY A 1 -4.01 10.35 11.12
CA GLY A 1 -3.66 9.42 10.03
C GLY A 1 -3.01 10.20 8.90
N PHE A 2 -2.40 9.51 7.94
CA PHE A 2 -1.76 10.15 6.79
C PHE A 2 -2.16 9.41 5.51
N ARG A 3 -2.16 10.12 4.37
CA ARG A 3 -2.21 9.48 3.06
C ARG A 3 -0.84 8.85 2.76
N PRO A 4 -0.75 7.53 2.53
CA PRO A 4 0.52 6.90 2.19
C PRO A 4 0.98 7.35 0.80
N ALA A 5 2.30 7.54 0.63
CA ALA A 5 2.94 7.52 -0.68
C ALA A 5 3.44 6.13 -1.04
N PHE A 6 3.70 5.30 -0.04
CA PHE A 6 4.26 3.96 -0.20
C PHE A 6 3.68 3.05 0.88
N VAL A 7 3.30 1.84 0.49
CA VAL A 7 2.87 0.76 1.38
C VAL A 7 3.55 -0.52 0.93
N TRP A 8 4.25 -1.17 1.85
CA TRP A 8 4.81 -2.49 1.67
C TRP A 8 4.14 -3.45 2.64
N LEU A 9 3.52 -4.49 2.09
CA LEU A 9 2.58 -5.35 2.77
C LEU A 9 3.00 -6.80 2.59
N LYS A 10 2.86 -7.61 3.63
CA LYS A 10 2.94 -9.05 3.53
C LYS A 10 1.83 -9.72 4.31
N ASN A 11 1.13 -10.64 3.67
CA ASN A 11 0.39 -11.66 4.39
C ASN A 11 1.37 -12.69 4.93
N TYR A 12 1.36 -12.90 6.25
CA TYR A 12 2.30 -13.82 6.90
C TYR A 12 1.70 -15.17 7.31
N ASP A 13 0.43 -15.43 6.97
CA ASP A 13 -0.22 -16.72 7.26
C ASP A 13 0.29 -17.87 6.38
N SER A 14 0.93 -17.55 5.25
CA SER A 14 1.52 -18.54 4.35
C SER A 14 2.83 -18.04 3.75
N ALA A 15 3.80 -18.95 3.63
CA ALA A 15 5.08 -18.68 2.95
C ALA A 15 4.92 -18.50 1.43
N LEU A 16 3.78 -18.89 0.86
CA LEU A 16 3.47 -18.70 -0.56
C LEU A 16 3.07 -17.26 -0.89
N TYR A 17 2.78 -16.42 0.12
CA TYR A 17 2.43 -15.03 -0.11
C TYR A 17 3.66 -14.12 -0.04
N HIS A 18 3.77 -13.32 -1.09
CA HIS A 18 4.91 -12.47 -1.35
C HIS A 18 4.74 -11.07 -0.77
N TRP A 19 5.85 -10.36 -0.70
CA TRP A 19 5.92 -8.98 -0.23
C TRP A 19 5.39 -8.03 -1.30
N GLN A 20 4.19 -7.50 -1.08
CA GLN A 20 3.46 -6.66 -2.01
C GLN A 20 3.73 -5.17 -1.81
N LEU A 21 4.26 -4.51 -2.83
CA LEU A 21 4.67 -3.12 -2.79
C LEU A 21 3.78 -2.24 -3.68
N TYR A 22 3.24 -1.20 -3.06
CA TYR A 22 2.32 -0.22 -3.62
C TYR A 22 2.85 1.19 -3.40
N ASP A 23 2.78 2.06 -4.41
CA ASP A 23 3.13 3.47 -4.26
C ASP A 23 2.34 4.38 -5.20
N SER A 24 2.23 5.64 -4.79
CA SER A 24 1.54 6.68 -5.56
C SER A 24 2.42 7.31 -6.65
N GLY A 25 3.73 7.06 -6.69
CA GLY A 25 4.60 7.56 -7.75
C GLY A 25 4.34 6.84 -9.07
N ARG A 26 4.20 5.51 -9.03
CA ARG A 26 3.91 4.67 -10.20
C ARG A 26 2.42 4.64 -10.55
N SER A 27 1.55 4.81 -9.56
CA SER A 27 0.09 4.89 -9.71
C SER A 27 -0.43 6.17 -9.03
N PRO A 28 -0.38 7.33 -9.69
CA PRO A 28 -0.71 8.63 -9.07
C PRO A 28 -2.19 8.82 -8.76
N ILE A 29 -3.06 8.10 -9.45
CA ILE A 29 -4.51 8.19 -9.30
C ILE A 29 -5.00 6.96 -8.56
N ASN A 30 -5.83 7.19 -7.55
CA ASN A 30 -6.49 6.10 -6.85
C ASN A 30 -7.55 5.46 -7.77
N LYS A 31 -7.62 4.14 -7.95
CA LYS A 31 -6.91 3.05 -7.23
C LYS A 31 -5.45 2.84 -7.64
N ILE A 32 -4.62 2.52 -6.64
CA ILE A 32 -3.30 1.96 -6.86
C ILE A 32 -3.48 0.52 -7.37
N THR A 33 -3.13 0.28 -8.63
CA THR A 33 -3.30 -1.04 -9.27
C THR A 33 -1.99 -1.73 -9.58
N LYS A 34 -0.88 -0.97 -9.65
CA LYS A 34 0.45 -1.51 -9.86
C LYS A 34 0.97 -2.14 -8.57
N LEU A 35 1.37 -3.38 -8.69
CA LEU A 35 1.91 -4.22 -7.64
C LEU A 35 3.29 -4.69 -8.07
N PHE A 36 4.26 -4.55 -7.16
CA PHE A 36 5.56 -5.18 -7.29
C PHE A 36 5.81 -6.14 -6.13
N THR A 37 6.33 -7.34 -6.43
CA THR A 37 6.61 -8.40 -5.47
C THR A 37 8.10 -8.39 -5.11
N GLY A 38 8.44 -7.70 -4.02
CA GLY A 38 9.82 -7.33 -3.68
C GLY A 38 10.75 -8.47 -3.26
N ASP A 39 10.22 -9.67 -3.07
CA ASP A 39 10.95 -10.90 -2.75
C ASP A 39 11.03 -11.90 -3.91
N THR A 40 10.66 -11.47 -5.13
CA THR A 40 10.70 -12.27 -6.35
C THR A 40 11.40 -11.53 -7.49
N ASN A 41 11.71 -12.23 -8.58
CA ASN A 41 12.20 -11.62 -9.82
C ASN A 41 11.07 -11.36 -10.83
N ASP A 42 9.82 -11.45 -10.39
CA ASP A 42 8.67 -11.32 -11.27
C ASP A 42 8.53 -9.87 -11.77
N ALA A 43 8.00 -9.73 -12.98
CA ALA A 43 7.69 -8.42 -13.53
C ALA A 43 6.56 -7.75 -12.73
N GLU A 44 6.55 -6.41 -12.75
CA GLU A 44 5.45 -5.64 -12.17
C GLU A 44 4.10 -6.11 -12.75
N THR A 45 3.15 -6.37 -11.87
CA THR A 45 1.79 -6.79 -12.23
C THR A 45 0.83 -5.65 -11.96
N SER A 46 -0.23 -5.54 -12.77
CA SER A 46 -1.28 -4.56 -12.52
C SER A 46 -2.67 -5.16 -12.70
N GLY A 47 -3.61 -4.76 -11.84
CA GLY A 47 -4.99 -5.22 -11.97
C GLY A 47 -5.89 -4.84 -10.80
N ASN A 48 -7.20 -5.07 -10.98
CA ASN A 48 -8.17 -4.85 -9.90
C ASN A 48 -7.99 -5.84 -8.75
N ALA A 49 -7.57 -7.08 -9.05
CA ALA A 49 -7.33 -8.13 -8.07
C ALA A 49 -6.17 -7.82 -7.12
N THR A 50 -5.25 -6.93 -7.52
CA THR A 50 -4.10 -6.47 -6.73
C THR A 50 -4.29 -5.06 -6.21
N SER A 51 -5.48 -4.47 -6.31
CA SER A 51 -5.66 -3.03 -6.06
C SER A 51 -5.75 -2.63 -4.59
N VAL A 52 -5.20 -1.44 -4.27
CA VAL A 52 -5.26 -0.78 -2.97
C VAL A 52 -5.73 0.66 -3.15
N ASP A 53 -6.60 1.11 -2.25
CA ASP A 53 -7.02 2.50 -2.17
C ASP A 53 -6.09 3.27 -1.21
N PHE A 54 -5.47 4.36 -1.66
CA PHE A 54 -4.78 5.30 -0.76
C PHE A 54 -5.74 6.45 -0.41
N VAL A 55 -6.12 6.52 0.87
CA VAL A 55 -7.08 7.48 1.43
C VAL A 55 -6.38 8.47 2.36
N SER A 56 -7.01 9.61 2.65
CA SER A 56 -6.38 10.67 3.47
C SER A 56 -5.94 10.19 4.87
N ASN A 57 -6.51 9.11 5.37
CA ASN A 57 -6.22 8.55 6.69
C ASN A 57 -5.48 7.20 6.67
N GLY A 58 -5.05 6.70 5.51
CA GLY A 58 -4.31 5.43 5.40
C GLY A 58 -4.51 4.75 4.05
N PHE A 59 -4.65 3.43 4.08
CA PHE A 59 -4.94 2.65 2.88
C PHE A 59 -6.03 1.62 3.14
N LYS A 60 -6.66 1.16 2.07
CA LYS A 60 -7.66 0.10 2.10
C LYS A 60 -7.39 -0.90 0.99
N MET A 61 -7.15 -2.16 1.34
CA MET A 61 -7.03 -3.23 0.36
C MET A 61 -8.39 -3.48 -0.32
N ARG A 62 -8.36 -3.64 -1.64
CA ARG A 62 -9.58 -3.85 -2.45
C ARG A 62 -9.53 -5.13 -3.25
N GLY A 63 -8.32 -5.53 -3.63
CA GLY A 63 -8.02 -6.77 -4.29
C GLY A 63 -8.04 -7.99 -3.35
N GLY A 64 -8.16 -9.17 -3.95
CA GLY A 64 -8.10 -10.48 -3.27
C GLY A 64 -6.81 -11.27 -3.53
N TYR A 65 -5.87 -10.71 -4.30
CA TYR A 65 -4.64 -11.39 -4.72
C TYR A 65 -3.66 -11.60 -3.56
N ASP A 66 -2.98 -12.75 -3.57
CA ASP A 66 -1.98 -13.21 -2.59
C ASP A 66 -2.32 -12.90 -1.13
N GLY A 67 -3.45 -13.45 -0.70
CA GLY A 67 -3.86 -13.36 0.68
C GLY A 67 -4.49 -12.02 1.01
N GLY A 68 -5.51 -11.65 0.21
CA GLY A 68 -6.29 -10.43 0.37
C GLY A 68 -7.01 -10.28 1.72
N ASN A 69 -7.91 -9.30 1.80
CA ASN A 69 -8.58 -8.88 3.04
C ASN A 69 -9.67 -9.87 3.51
N GLY A 70 -9.27 -11.10 3.85
CA GLY A 70 -10.12 -12.13 4.46
C GLY A 70 -10.21 -11.98 5.98
N PRO A 71 -11.25 -12.54 6.62
CA PRO A 71 -11.51 -12.37 8.06
C PRO A 71 -10.47 -13.04 8.97
N SER A 72 -9.75 -14.04 8.46
CA SER A 72 -8.69 -14.76 9.17
C SER A 72 -7.32 -14.47 8.59
N THR A 73 -7.20 -13.39 7.82
CA THR A 73 -5.96 -13.04 7.15
C THR A 73 -5.19 -12.02 7.94
N ASN A 74 -3.95 -12.32 8.28
CA ASN A 74 -3.07 -11.44 9.02
C ASN A 74 -2.03 -10.80 8.12
N HIS A 75 -1.86 -9.48 8.30
CA HIS A 75 -0.99 -8.67 7.48
C HIS A 75 0.03 -7.92 8.32
N LEU A 76 1.28 -7.94 7.87
CA LEU A 76 2.35 -7.05 8.30
C LEU A 76 2.50 -5.94 7.26
N PHE A 77 2.60 -4.69 7.69
CA PHE A 77 2.77 -3.57 6.76
C PHE A 77 3.74 -2.51 7.26
N ILE A 78 4.37 -1.85 6.31
CA ILE A 78 5.18 -0.65 6.49
C ILE A 78 4.59 0.41 5.54
N ALA A 79 4.35 1.61 6.04
CA ALA A 79 3.81 2.70 5.25
C ALA A 79 4.60 4.00 5.46
N PHE A 80 4.91 4.69 4.38
CA PHE A 80 5.50 6.03 4.41
C PHE A 80 4.47 7.07 3.95
N ALA A 81 4.42 8.19 4.65
CA ALA A 81 3.50 9.28 4.34
C ALA A 81 3.91 10.03 3.07
N GLU A 82 2.93 10.46 2.27
CA GLU A 82 3.15 11.30 1.08
C GLU A 82 3.71 12.67 1.45
N HIS A 83 3.34 13.16 2.63
CA HIS A 83 3.81 14.41 3.18
C HIS A 83 4.11 14.25 4.68
N PRO A 84 5.07 15.03 5.22
CA PRO A 84 5.29 15.07 6.65
C PRO A 84 4.06 15.65 7.36
N LEU A 85 3.74 15.14 8.56
CA LEU A 85 2.58 15.60 9.34
C LEU A 85 2.73 17.05 9.81
N VAL A 86 3.97 17.47 10.02
CA VAL A 86 4.36 18.84 10.34
C VAL A 86 5.44 19.29 9.36
N THR A 87 5.36 20.53 8.94
CA THR A 87 6.41 21.15 8.12
C THR A 87 7.66 21.40 8.97
N SER A 88 8.80 21.70 8.33
CA SER A 88 10.03 22.06 9.04
C SER A 88 9.90 23.29 9.96
N GLY A 89 8.85 24.11 9.77
CA GLY A 89 8.49 25.23 10.64
C GLY A 89 7.52 24.89 11.78
N GLY A 90 7.19 23.61 12.01
CA GLY A 90 6.27 23.17 13.06
C GLY A 90 4.79 23.43 12.77
N ALA A 91 4.46 24.04 11.63
CA ALA A 91 3.08 24.18 11.20
C ALA A 91 2.53 22.81 10.75
N PRO A 92 1.30 22.43 11.14
CA PRO A 92 0.63 21.27 10.58
C PRO A 92 0.62 21.36 9.06
N CYS A 93 0.94 20.26 8.38
CA CYS A 93 0.75 20.21 6.93
C CYS A 93 -0.74 20.50 6.62
N PRO A 94 -1.09 21.38 5.65
CA PRO A 94 -2.48 21.66 5.32
C PRO A 94 -3.24 20.35 5.11
N ALA A 95 -4.35 20.17 5.82
CA ALA A 95 -5.17 18.97 5.71
C ALA A 95 -5.68 18.81 4.27
N ARG A 96 -5.62 17.58 3.74
CA ARG A 96 -6.08 17.24 2.39
C ARG A 96 -7.09 16.10 2.39
#